data_AF-A0A2W1THI7-F1
#
_entry.id   AF-A0A2W1THI7-F1
#
_cell.length_a   1.000
_cell.length_b   1.000
_cell.length_c   1.000
_cell.angle_alpha   90.00
_cell.angle_beta   90.00
_cell.angle_gamma   90.00
#
_symmetry.space_group_name_H-M   'P 1'
#
loop_
_entity.id
_entity.type
_entity.pdbx_description
1 polymer ?
#
loop_
_entity_poly.entity_id
_entity_poly.type
_entity_poly.pdbx_seq_one_letter_code
_entity_poly.pdbx_strand_id
1 'polypeptide(L)'
;MLADDVSLVVSLVMTEAASPWSETVGLAVAPQVARILHEGLDQLRRRRPDAAAALSVGWDEEIAVARHTVKLLDDNKKTVDSVVEEFNRIGRDQSATFGANNDFAFLESDGRAFASARLTSYQALASLDQASGSRTHDLGESMGSRVIQLQRSFGRPNTAIHGLPHVQASRPELVQLSAAAFADESYEPALPAGARDVAMFAECSVNAALHVFAPGERGLGGSVFRLRFVAATHALSAVRQLLGRFPNSDAPGLRAGLEAVLNSSEAQLLASLRQLRNRSMHYGIPPKLSGMRLDRPGYGLVEATTDDAYSYREVDAATTLVLANLSNELASWRTRRR
;
A
#
# COMPACT_ATOMS: atom_id res chain seq x y z
N MET A 1 -16.78 4.91 7.09
CA MET A 1 -15.75 4.74 6.02
C MET A 1 -14.54 5.64 6.25
N LEU A 2 -14.53 6.92 5.86
CA LEU A 2 -13.35 7.79 6.07
C LEU A 2 -12.92 7.84 7.55
N ALA A 3 -13.86 8.15 8.46
CA ALA A 3 -13.57 8.20 9.89
C ALA A 3 -13.01 6.87 10.45
N ASP A 4 -13.50 5.74 9.97
CA ASP A 4 -13.01 4.42 10.35
C ASP A 4 -11.61 4.14 9.82
N ASP A 5 -11.28 4.60 8.60
CA ASP A 5 -9.92 4.45 8.04
C ASP A 5 -8.93 5.31 8.85
N VAL A 6 -9.32 6.54 9.22
CA VAL A 6 -8.53 7.39 10.13
C VAL A 6 -8.37 6.71 11.49
N SER A 7 -9.46 6.17 12.05
CA SER A 7 -9.45 5.48 13.33
C SER A 7 -8.57 4.23 13.30
N LEU A 8 -8.57 3.48 12.20
CA LEU A 8 -7.69 2.32 11.99
C LEU A 8 -6.22 2.70 12.06
N VAL A 9 -5.80 3.70 11.27
CA VAL A 9 -4.39 4.09 11.23
C VAL A 9 -3.94 4.67 12.57
N VAL A 10 -4.75 5.53 13.19
CA VAL A 10 -4.41 6.12 14.49
C VAL A 10 -4.35 5.05 15.58
N SER A 11 -5.32 4.14 15.63
CA SER A 11 -5.32 3.05 16.62
C SER A 11 -4.11 2.12 16.45
N LEU A 12 -3.73 1.82 15.21
CA LEU A 12 -2.56 1.00 14.91
C LEU A 12 -1.26 1.67 15.35
N VAL A 13 -1.03 2.93 14.98
CA VAL A 13 0.19 3.66 15.38
C VAL A 13 0.28 3.81 16.90
N MET A 14 -0.85 4.08 17.58
CA MET A 14 -0.88 4.16 19.04
C MET A 14 -0.62 2.82 19.72
N THR A 15 -1.14 1.73 19.15
CA THR A 15 -0.88 0.37 19.65
C THR A 15 0.60 0.01 19.50
N GLU A 16 1.20 0.33 18.35
CA GLU A 16 2.58 -0.04 18.06
C GLU A 16 3.62 0.92 18.68
N ALA A 17 3.22 2.05 19.26
CA ALA A 17 4.15 3.04 19.84
C ALA A 17 5.08 2.48 20.93
N ALA A 18 4.68 1.40 21.61
CA ALA A 18 5.49 0.70 22.62
C ALA A 18 5.87 -0.73 22.20
N SER A 19 5.76 -1.04 20.90
CA SER A 19 6.06 -2.36 20.33
C SER A 19 7.42 -2.38 19.62
N PRO A 20 7.90 -3.56 19.18
CA PRO A 20 9.07 -3.65 18.30
C PRO A 20 8.91 -2.92 16.95
N TRP A 21 7.70 -2.54 16.56
CA TRP A 21 7.38 -1.81 15.32
C TRP A 21 7.32 -0.27 15.52
N SER A 22 7.54 0.25 16.73
CA SER A 22 7.33 1.67 17.06
C SER A 22 8.06 2.65 16.12
N GLU A 23 9.27 2.30 15.69
CA GLU A 23 10.12 3.13 14.83
C GLU A 23 9.78 3.00 13.33
N THR A 24 9.06 1.95 12.94
CA THR A 24 8.97 1.53 11.53
C THR A 24 7.54 1.38 11.01
N VAL A 25 6.54 1.27 11.90
CA VAL A 25 5.13 1.14 11.51
C VAL A 25 4.68 2.27 10.59
N GLY A 26 5.19 3.48 10.81
CA GLY A 26 4.93 4.65 9.98
C GLY A 26 5.26 4.42 8.49
N LEU A 27 6.37 3.75 8.20
CA LEU A 27 6.82 3.47 6.83
C LEU A 27 5.88 2.48 6.12
N ALA A 28 5.37 1.48 6.83
CA ALA A 28 4.43 0.50 6.28
C ALA A 28 3.03 1.08 6.04
N VAL A 29 2.60 2.06 6.85
CA VAL A 29 1.25 2.65 6.75
C VAL A 29 1.20 3.94 5.92
N ALA A 30 2.33 4.58 5.65
CA ALA A 30 2.42 5.84 4.90
C ALA A 30 1.64 5.86 3.57
N PRO A 31 1.72 4.83 2.68
CA PRO A 31 0.91 4.79 1.47
C PRO A 31 -0.60 4.96 1.74
N GLN A 32 -1.08 4.34 2.82
CA GLN A 32 -2.50 4.35 3.16
C GLN A 32 -2.92 5.67 3.81
N VAL A 33 -2.06 6.27 4.61
CA VAL A 33 -2.29 7.64 5.12
C VAL A 33 -2.44 8.62 3.95
N ALA A 34 -1.52 8.56 2.97
CA ALA A 34 -1.56 9.39 1.78
C ALA A 34 -2.86 9.17 0.98
N ARG A 35 -3.29 7.91 0.81
CA ARG A 35 -4.58 7.59 0.17
C ARG A 35 -5.75 8.21 0.91
N ILE A 36 -5.84 8.01 2.22
CA ILE A 36 -6.94 8.53 3.05
C ILE A 36 -7.03 10.05 2.91
N LEU A 37 -5.89 10.73 2.99
CA LEU A 37 -5.78 12.17 2.81
C LEU A 37 -6.24 12.63 1.43
N HIS A 38 -5.63 12.08 0.37
CA HIS A 38 -5.93 12.49 -1.01
C HIS A 38 -7.40 12.30 -1.36
N GLU A 39 -7.94 11.10 -1.08
CA GLU A 39 -9.31 10.74 -1.42
C GLU A 39 -10.34 11.46 -0.54
N GLY A 40 -10.00 11.68 0.74
CA GLY A 40 -10.86 12.44 1.63
C GLY A 40 -10.86 13.93 1.32
N LEU A 41 -9.72 14.52 0.94
CA LEU A 41 -9.64 15.91 0.48
C LEU A 41 -10.41 16.12 -0.81
N ASP A 42 -10.30 15.22 -1.78
CA ASP A 42 -11.11 15.24 -3.01
C ASP A 42 -12.61 15.21 -2.67
N GLN A 43 -13.02 14.33 -1.75
CA GLN A 43 -14.41 14.30 -1.28
C GLN A 43 -14.80 15.59 -0.52
N LEU A 44 -13.91 16.16 0.29
CA LEU A 44 -14.17 17.38 1.04
C LEU A 44 -14.34 18.57 0.10
N ARG A 45 -13.49 18.70 -0.92
CA ARG A 45 -13.61 19.74 -1.97
C ARG A 45 -14.98 19.71 -2.65
N ARG A 46 -15.51 18.51 -2.92
CA ARG A 46 -16.86 18.35 -3.52
C ARG A 46 -18.01 18.67 -2.58
N ARG A 47 -17.86 18.43 -1.27
CA ARG A 47 -18.96 18.51 -0.29
C ARG A 47 -18.95 19.79 0.54
N ARG A 48 -17.77 20.32 0.84
CA ARG A 48 -17.51 21.46 1.73
C ARG A 48 -16.26 22.23 1.24
N PRO A 49 -16.33 22.95 0.11
CA PRO A 49 -15.18 23.59 -0.50
C PRO A 49 -14.46 24.56 0.45
N ASP A 50 -15.19 25.32 1.27
CA ASP A 50 -14.60 26.25 2.23
C ASP A 50 -13.75 25.54 3.30
N ALA A 51 -14.24 24.38 3.78
CA ALA A 51 -13.49 23.56 4.74
C ALA A 51 -12.26 22.90 4.11
N ALA A 52 -12.34 22.57 2.81
CA ALA A 52 -11.19 22.07 2.07
C ALA A 52 -10.13 23.15 1.83
N ALA A 53 -10.55 24.40 1.54
CA ALA A 53 -9.65 25.53 1.37
C ALA A 53 -8.87 25.86 2.65
N ALA A 54 -9.50 25.70 3.81
CA ALA A 54 -8.84 25.85 5.12
C ALA A 54 -7.82 24.73 5.40
N LEU A 55 -7.99 23.56 4.77
CA LEU A 55 -7.10 22.41 4.89
C LEU A 55 -6.07 22.41 3.75
N SER A 56 -5.27 23.48 3.65
CA SER A 56 -4.13 23.54 2.72
C SER A 56 -3.03 22.62 3.23
N VAL A 57 -2.54 21.71 2.38
CA VAL A 57 -1.61 20.68 2.82
C VAL A 57 -0.15 21.06 2.58
N GLY A 58 0.16 21.98 1.65
CA GLY A 58 1.54 22.33 1.30
C GLY A 58 2.35 21.19 0.67
N TRP A 59 1.75 20.01 0.52
CA TRP A 59 2.32 18.75 0.04
C TRP A 59 1.32 18.01 -0.87
N ASP A 60 0.44 18.74 -1.57
CA ASP A 60 -0.63 18.13 -2.38
C ASP A 60 -0.07 17.22 -3.48
N GLU A 61 1.08 17.58 -4.08
CA GLU A 61 1.74 16.80 -5.12
C GLU A 61 2.36 15.52 -4.53
N GLU A 62 3.11 15.63 -3.44
CA GLU A 62 3.73 14.49 -2.75
C GLU A 62 2.68 13.54 -2.20
N ILE A 63 1.60 14.04 -1.62
CA ILE A 63 0.49 13.20 -1.16
C ILE A 63 -0.19 12.53 -2.33
N ALA A 64 -0.34 13.20 -3.48
CA ALA A 64 -0.84 12.56 -4.68
C ALA A 64 0.11 11.43 -5.12
N VAL A 65 1.42 11.66 -5.19
CA VAL A 65 2.43 10.66 -5.57
C VAL A 65 2.48 9.50 -4.56
N ALA A 66 2.51 9.79 -3.27
CA ALA A 66 2.45 8.79 -2.22
C ALA A 66 1.15 7.98 -2.28
N ARG A 67 0.01 8.60 -2.60
CA ARG A 67 -1.24 7.88 -2.87
C ARG A 67 -1.13 7.01 -4.14
N HIS A 68 -0.44 7.48 -5.19
CA HIS A 68 -0.22 6.68 -6.40
C HIS A 68 0.54 5.39 -6.10
N THR A 69 1.36 5.37 -5.04
CA THR A 69 1.99 4.13 -4.60
C THR A 69 0.95 3.05 -4.28
N VAL A 70 -0.15 3.38 -3.61
CA VAL A 70 -1.23 2.38 -3.35
C VAL A 70 -1.81 1.79 -4.64
N LYS A 71 -1.78 2.54 -5.75
CA LYS A 71 -2.25 2.07 -7.06
C LYS A 71 -1.22 1.27 -7.84
N LEU A 72 0.06 1.29 -7.46
CA LEU A 72 1.13 0.66 -8.23
C LEU A 72 1.05 1.04 -9.72
N LEU A 73 0.96 0.04 -10.61
CA LEU A 73 0.87 0.18 -12.07
C LEU A 73 -0.58 0.31 -12.59
N ASP A 74 -1.58 0.42 -11.70
CA ASP A 74 -3.00 0.58 -12.09
C ASP A 74 -3.37 2.04 -12.41
N ASP A 75 -2.39 2.95 -12.47
CA ASP A 75 -2.58 4.33 -12.91
C ASP A 75 -2.62 4.41 -14.44
N ASN A 76 -3.77 4.81 -14.98
CA ASN A 76 -3.96 4.96 -16.43
C ASN A 76 -3.13 6.12 -17.04
N LYS A 77 -2.41 6.89 -16.23
CA LYS A 77 -1.55 7.98 -16.67
C LYS A 77 -0.07 7.59 -16.81
N LYS A 78 0.36 6.46 -16.25
CA LYS A 78 1.76 6.01 -16.30
C LYS A 78 1.85 4.63 -16.95
N THR A 79 2.83 4.45 -17.84
CA THR A 79 3.16 3.13 -18.38
C THR A 79 4.09 2.39 -17.42
N VAL A 80 4.19 1.06 -17.56
CA VAL A 80 5.18 0.25 -16.82
C VAL A 80 6.58 0.83 -16.99
N ASP A 81 6.97 1.14 -18.22
CA ASP A 81 8.29 1.69 -18.55
C ASP A 81 8.53 3.05 -17.86
N SER A 82 7.51 3.90 -17.76
CA SER A 82 7.62 5.18 -17.06
C SER A 82 7.84 5.01 -15.56
N VAL A 83 7.19 4.04 -14.93
CA VAL A 83 7.37 3.76 -13.48
C VAL A 83 8.73 3.13 -13.23
N VAL A 84 9.14 2.19 -14.09
CA VAL A 84 10.48 1.57 -14.01
C VAL A 84 11.57 2.63 -14.15
N GLU A 85 11.44 3.56 -15.10
CA GLU A 85 12.45 4.62 -15.26
C GLU A 85 12.47 5.61 -14.08
N GLU A 86 11.33 5.86 -13.44
CA GLU A 86 11.27 6.66 -12.22
C GLU A 86 12.03 5.99 -11.06
N PHE A 87 11.88 4.68 -10.89
CA PHE A 87 12.68 3.91 -9.93
C PHE A 87 14.16 3.85 -10.32
N ASN A 88 14.50 3.72 -11.61
CA ASN A 88 15.90 3.80 -12.05
C ASN A 88 16.52 5.17 -11.73
N ARG A 89 15.77 6.26 -11.87
CA ARG A 89 16.22 7.61 -11.52
C ARG A 89 16.48 7.71 -10.02
N ILE A 90 15.50 7.33 -9.19
CA ILE A 90 15.67 7.26 -7.73
C ILE A 90 16.91 6.42 -7.41
N GLY A 91 17.04 5.28 -8.11
CA GLY A 91 18.20 4.40 -8.27
C GLY A 91 19.52 5.16 -8.16
N ARG A 92 19.79 5.89 -9.24
CA ARG A 92 20.98 6.69 -9.46
C ARG A 92 21.15 7.79 -8.41
N ASP A 93 20.07 8.46 -8.00
CA ASP A 93 20.14 9.57 -7.04
C ASP A 93 20.62 9.10 -5.66
N GLN A 94 20.13 7.94 -5.17
CA GLN A 94 20.63 7.36 -3.91
C GLN A 94 22.07 6.88 -4.04
N SER A 95 22.46 6.26 -5.16
CA SER A 95 23.84 5.85 -5.38
C SER A 95 24.80 7.04 -5.36
N ALA A 96 24.38 8.18 -5.94
CA ALA A 96 25.15 9.41 -5.92
C ALA A 96 25.27 10.03 -4.52
N THR A 97 24.26 9.87 -3.66
CA THR A 97 24.20 10.48 -2.33
C THR A 97 24.88 9.63 -1.26
N PHE A 98 24.63 8.32 -1.24
CA PHE A 98 25.11 7.41 -0.18
C PHE A 98 26.35 6.60 -0.58
N GLY A 99 26.73 6.64 -1.86
CA GLY A 99 27.83 5.84 -2.42
C GLY A 99 27.41 4.41 -2.70
N ALA A 100 28.08 3.78 -3.67
CA ALA A 100 27.70 2.49 -4.26
C ALA A 100 27.69 1.29 -3.29
N ASN A 101 28.21 1.44 -2.06
CA ASN A 101 28.27 0.34 -1.09
C ASN A 101 27.05 0.31 -0.14
N ASN A 102 26.26 1.38 -0.06
CA ASN A 102 25.15 1.54 0.89
C ASN A 102 23.93 2.24 0.26
N ASP A 103 23.73 2.07 -1.05
CA ASP A 103 22.70 2.76 -1.82
C ASP A 103 21.38 1.98 -1.93
N PHE A 104 21.18 0.97 -1.08
CA PHE A 104 19.93 0.23 -1.00
C PHE A 104 19.62 -0.25 0.42
N ALA A 105 18.37 -0.07 0.84
CA ALA A 105 17.91 -0.55 2.15
C ALA A 105 16.40 -0.86 2.14
N PHE A 106 16.00 -1.85 2.94
CA PHE A 106 14.61 -2.22 3.14
C PHE A 106 14.39 -2.82 4.53
N LEU A 107 13.13 -2.82 4.96
CA LEU A 107 12.70 -3.45 6.22
C LEU A 107 12.22 -4.87 5.94
N GLU A 108 12.83 -5.83 6.61
CA GLU A 108 12.49 -7.25 6.50
C GLU A 108 12.01 -7.80 7.84
N SER A 109 10.98 -8.63 7.82
CA SER A 109 10.58 -9.45 8.97
C SER A 109 10.10 -10.80 8.47
N ASP A 110 10.53 -11.90 9.09
CA ASP A 110 10.13 -13.27 8.71
C ASP A 110 10.32 -13.55 7.20
N GLY A 111 11.43 -13.04 6.62
CA GLY A 111 11.76 -13.17 5.19
C GLY A 111 10.88 -12.36 4.23
N ARG A 112 10.13 -11.38 4.73
CA ARG A 112 9.20 -10.53 3.97
C ARG A 112 9.58 -9.07 4.03
N ALA A 113 9.54 -8.38 2.90
CA ALA A 113 9.74 -6.94 2.84
C ALA A 113 8.48 -6.17 3.25
N PHE A 114 8.63 -5.08 4.01
CA PHE A 114 7.52 -4.23 4.49
C PHE A 114 7.64 -2.76 4.08
N ALA A 115 8.86 -2.28 3.87
CA ALA A 115 9.15 -0.95 3.34
C ALA A 115 10.53 -0.93 2.69
N SER A 116 10.80 0.04 1.82
CA SER A 116 12.13 0.24 1.24
C SER A 116 12.48 1.72 1.14
N ALA A 117 13.77 2.04 1.21
CA ALA A 117 14.24 3.41 1.02
C ALA A 117 13.87 3.95 -0.37
N ARG A 118 13.87 3.08 -1.40
CA ARG A 118 13.44 3.40 -2.77
C ARG A 118 11.97 3.80 -2.83
N LEU A 119 11.10 3.08 -2.12
CA LEU A 119 9.69 3.41 -1.99
C LEU A 119 9.48 4.75 -1.28
N THR A 120 10.17 4.96 -0.16
CA THR A 120 10.06 6.22 0.59
C THR A 120 10.52 7.41 -0.27
N SER A 121 11.63 7.28 -1.00
CA SER A 121 12.08 8.31 -1.94
C SER A 121 11.09 8.54 -3.08
N TYR A 122 10.43 7.49 -3.58
CA TYR A 122 9.35 7.63 -4.57
C TYR A 122 8.21 8.49 -4.02
N GLN A 123 7.80 8.26 -2.77
CA GLN A 123 6.72 8.99 -2.11
C GLN A 123 7.09 10.46 -1.83
N ALA A 124 8.33 10.72 -1.44
CA ALA A 124 8.82 12.04 -1.08
C ALA A 124 9.37 12.86 -2.26
N LEU A 125 9.17 12.40 -3.51
CA LEU A 125 9.72 13.02 -4.72
C LEU A 125 11.25 13.24 -4.64
N ALA A 126 11.97 12.17 -4.28
CA ALA A 126 13.43 12.05 -4.31
C ALA A 126 14.22 12.97 -3.35
N SER A 127 13.61 13.51 -2.30
CA SER A 127 14.42 14.12 -1.24
C SER A 127 15.04 13.05 -0.35
N LEU A 128 16.38 13.01 -0.36
CA LEU A 128 17.19 12.03 0.36
C LEU A 128 17.62 12.50 1.76
N ASP A 129 17.18 13.68 2.19
CA ASP A 129 17.40 14.12 3.56
C ASP A 129 16.45 13.35 4.50
N GLN A 130 16.98 12.74 5.55
CA GLN A 130 16.25 11.91 6.52
C GLN A 130 16.45 12.38 7.98
N ALA A 131 17.08 13.53 8.21
CA ALA A 131 17.17 14.12 9.55
C ALA A 131 15.80 14.62 10.07
N SER A 132 15.68 14.87 11.38
CA SER A 132 14.54 15.65 11.91
C SER A 132 14.52 17.02 11.23
N GLY A 133 13.37 17.40 10.66
CA GLY A 133 13.25 18.58 9.78
C GLY A 133 13.63 18.31 8.32
N SER A 134 13.83 17.04 7.94
CA SER A 134 13.94 16.68 6.54
C SER A 134 12.60 16.63 5.83
N ARG A 135 12.63 16.72 4.50
CA ARG A 135 11.42 16.68 3.67
C ARG A 135 10.56 15.43 3.93
N THR A 136 11.19 14.27 4.11
CA THR A 136 10.48 13.00 4.35
C THR A 136 9.83 12.97 5.73
N HIS A 137 10.54 13.46 6.75
CA HIS A 137 10.02 13.60 8.10
C HIS A 137 8.81 14.55 8.11
N ASP A 138 8.98 15.74 7.52
CA ASP A 138 7.95 16.79 7.48
C ASP A 138 6.71 16.36 6.69
N LEU A 139 6.91 15.60 5.60
CA LEU A 139 5.82 14.98 4.86
C LEU A 139 5.06 13.98 5.75
N GLY A 140 5.76 13.11 6.49
CA GLY A 140 5.15 12.15 7.40
C GLY A 140 4.35 12.82 8.53
N GLU A 141 4.94 13.82 9.20
CA GLU A 141 4.29 14.61 10.24
C GLU A 141 3.07 15.38 9.71
N SER A 142 3.21 16.01 8.54
CA SER A 142 2.11 16.70 7.87
C SER A 142 0.98 15.72 7.54
N MET A 143 1.28 14.55 6.97
CA MET A 143 0.27 13.54 6.68
C MET A 143 -0.47 13.09 7.96
N GLY A 144 0.26 12.78 9.03
CA GLY A 144 -0.31 12.34 10.31
C GLY A 144 -1.20 13.40 10.97
N SER A 145 -0.76 14.66 10.99
CA SER A 145 -1.57 15.74 11.58
C SER A 145 -2.81 16.06 10.73
N ARG A 146 -2.68 16.04 9.40
CA ARG A 146 -3.75 16.41 8.46
C ARG A 146 -4.83 15.37 8.36
N VAL A 147 -4.53 14.08 8.55
CA VAL A 147 -5.57 13.03 8.46
C VAL A 147 -6.61 13.18 9.57
N ILE A 148 -6.17 13.63 10.76
CA ILE A 148 -7.05 13.96 11.88
C ILE A 148 -7.87 15.22 11.57
N GLN A 149 -7.22 16.27 11.05
CA GLN A 149 -7.93 17.51 10.68
C GLN A 149 -8.98 17.28 9.58
N LEU A 150 -8.66 16.45 8.58
CA LEU A 150 -9.57 16.04 7.53
C LEU A 150 -10.85 15.42 8.11
N GLN A 151 -10.71 14.49 9.05
CA GLN A 151 -11.86 13.90 9.73
C GLN A 151 -12.69 14.98 10.46
N ARG A 152 -12.04 15.92 11.17
CA ARG A 152 -12.71 17.03 11.86
C ARG A 152 -13.48 17.92 10.90
N SER A 153 -12.95 18.19 9.70
CA SER A 153 -13.62 18.96 8.65
C SER A 153 -14.90 18.30 8.13
N PHE A 154 -15.11 17.00 8.37
CA PHE A 154 -16.39 16.31 8.14
C PHE A 154 -17.33 16.31 9.36
N GLY A 155 -17.05 17.10 10.40
CA GLY A 155 -17.87 17.19 11.60
C GLY A 155 -17.70 16.03 12.58
N ARG A 156 -16.54 15.34 12.52
CA ARG A 156 -16.20 14.21 13.40
C ARG A 156 -15.01 14.59 14.29
N PRO A 157 -15.25 15.30 15.41
CA PRO A 157 -14.19 15.98 16.17
C PRO A 157 -13.18 15.03 16.85
N ASN A 158 -13.64 13.85 17.24
CA ASN A 158 -12.85 12.85 17.96
C ASN A 158 -12.59 11.64 17.06
N THR A 159 -11.32 11.28 16.89
CA THR A 159 -10.94 9.99 16.32
C THR A 159 -11.16 8.90 17.35
N ALA A 160 -11.86 7.83 16.97
CA ALA A 160 -12.04 6.68 17.86
C ALA A 160 -10.72 5.93 17.96
N ILE A 161 -10.24 5.72 19.18
CA ILE A 161 -9.06 4.90 19.44
C ILE A 161 -9.55 3.53 19.92
N HIS A 162 -9.18 2.49 19.18
CA HIS A 162 -9.52 1.12 19.48
C HIS A 162 -8.31 0.42 20.10
N GLY A 163 -8.53 -0.39 21.13
CA GLY A 163 -7.51 -1.30 21.63
C GLY A 163 -7.30 -2.44 20.64
N LEU A 164 -6.26 -2.36 19.82
CA LEU A 164 -5.92 -3.39 18.84
C LEU A 164 -4.89 -4.37 19.44
N PRO A 165 -4.87 -5.63 18.98
CA PRO A 165 -3.71 -6.48 19.16
C PRO A 165 -2.46 -5.86 18.51
N HIS A 166 -1.27 -6.33 18.90
CA HIS A 166 -0.04 -5.96 18.21
C HIS A 166 0.07 -6.60 16.84
N VAL A 167 0.92 -6.02 15.98
CA VAL A 167 1.30 -6.61 14.69
C VAL A 167 1.83 -8.04 14.92
N GLN A 168 1.38 -8.97 14.07
CA GLN A 168 1.68 -10.40 14.23
C GLN A 168 3.06 -10.80 13.67
N ALA A 169 3.67 -9.95 12.84
CA ALA A 169 5.01 -10.17 12.31
C ALA A 169 6.08 -9.82 13.34
N SER A 170 7.21 -10.53 13.29
CA SER A 170 8.39 -10.28 14.15
C SER A 170 8.90 -8.84 14.00
N ARG A 171 9.80 -8.40 14.89
CA ARG A 171 10.46 -7.10 14.78
C ARG A 171 11.09 -6.96 13.39
N PRO A 172 10.78 -5.90 12.63
CA PRO A 172 11.42 -5.68 11.34
C PRO A 172 12.88 -5.27 11.55
N GLU A 173 13.77 -5.92 10.80
CA GLU A 173 15.18 -5.63 10.71
C GLU A 173 15.45 -4.73 9.50
N LEU A 174 16.37 -3.78 9.66
CA LEU A 174 16.86 -2.99 8.56
C LEU A 174 17.94 -3.78 7.82
N VAL A 175 17.65 -4.19 6.59
CA VAL A 175 18.63 -4.79 5.70
C VAL A 175 19.26 -3.69 4.86
N GLN A 176 20.58 -3.54 4.94
CA GLN A 176 21.37 -2.59 4.15
C GLN A 176 22.37 -3.34 3.28
N LEU A 177 22.40 -2.99 2.00
CA LEU A 177 23.32 -3.58 1.03
C LEU A 177 23.55 -2.62 -0.15
N SER A 178 24.49 -2.96 -1.03
CA SER A 178 24.61 -2.26 -2.31
C SER A 178 23.49 -2.66 -3.27
N ALA A 179 23.11 -1.76 -4.17
CA ALA A 179 22.18 -2.06 -5.25
C ALA A 179 22.69 -3.20 -6.14
N ALA A 180 24.02 -3.34 -6.28
CA ALA A 180 24.65 -4.46 -6.98
C ALA A 180 24.45 -5.79 -6.24
N ALA A 181 24.70 -5.84 -4.92
CA ALA A 181 24.43 -7.03 -4.13
C ALA A 181 22.93 -7.39 -4.15
N PHE A 182 22.05 -6.39 -4.07
CA PHE A 182 20.61 -6.62 -4.18
C PHE A 182 20.24 -7.20 -5.54
N ALA A 183 20.82 -6.68 -6.63
CA ALA A 183 20.62 -7.19 -7.97
C ALA A 183 21.08 -8.65 -8.16
N ASP A 184 22.17 -9.04 -7.49
CA ASP A 184 22.75 -10.37 -7.58
C ASP A 184 21.98 -11.40 -6.74
N GLU A 185 21.52 -10.98 -5.55
CA GLU A 185 20.87 -11.87 -4.57
C GLU A 185 19.35 -11.87 -4.68
N SER A 186 18.77 -10.85 -5.33
CA SER A 186 17.32 -10.66 -5.41
C SER A 186 16.76 -10.68 -6.82
N TYR A 187 15.63 -11.37 -6.98
CA TYR A 187 14.96 -11.55 -8.27
C TYR A 187 15.85 -12.18 -9.34
N GLU A 188 15.34 -12.22 -10.56
CA GLU A 188 16.03 -12.78 -11.72
C GLU A 188 17.02 -11.78 -12.33
N PRO A 189 18.16 -12.25 -12.88
CA PRO A 189 19.17 -11.37 -13.46
C PRO A 189 18.63 -10.50 -14.61
N ALA A 190 17.72 -11.07 -15.41
CA ALA A 190 17.12 -10.42 -16.57
C ALA A 190 16.15 -9.28 -16.23
N LEU A 191 15.65 -9.20 -14.98
CA LEU A 191 14.72 -8.16 -14.57
C LEU A 191 15.47 -6.83 -14.35
N PRO A 192 15.10 -5.72 -15.02
CA PRO A 192 15.74 -4.42 -14.79
C PRO A 192 15.62 -3.95 -13.33
N ALA A 193 16.58 -3.17 -12.85
CA ALA A 193 16.62 -2.68 -11.46
C ALA A 193 15.31 -2.03 -11.02
N GLY A 194 14.80 -1.05 -11.76
CA GLY A 194 13.52 -0.40 -11.44
C GLY A 194 12.32 -1.36 -11.47
N ALA A 195 12.37 -2.45 -12.24
CA ALA A 195 11.31 -3.46 -12.21
C ALA A 195 11.38 -4.34 -10.95
N ARG A 196 12.58 -4.60 -10.42
CA ARG A 196 12.78 -5.22 -9.10
C ARG A 196 12.22 -4.34 -7.98
N ASP A 197 12.41 -3.02 -8.07
CA ASP A 197 11.82 -2.08 -7.12
C ASP A 197 10.28 -2.11 -7.15
N VAL A 198 9.68 -2.19 -8.33
CA VAL A 198 8.22 -2.34 -8.45
C VAL A 198 7.73 -3.67 -7.86
N ALA A 199 8.45 -4.77 -8.08
CA ALA A 199 8.13 -6.06 -7.48
C ALA A 199 8.24 -6.03 -5.94
N MET A 200 9.32 -5.46 -5.41
CA MET A 200 9.50 -5.27 -3.97
C MET A 200 8.41 -4.37 -3.41
N PHE A 201 7.98 -3.38 -4.17
CA PHE A 201 6.90 -2.52 -3.71
C PHE A 201 5.55 -3.25 -3.65
N ALA A 202 5.25 -4.13 -4.62
CA ALA A 202 4.09 -5.01 -4.53
C ALA A 202 4.18 -5.92 -3.28
N GLU A 203 5.36 -6.48 -2.99
CA GLU A 203 5.62 -7.29 -1.78
C GLU A 203 5.33 -6.49 -0.50
N CYS A 204 5.93 -5.32 -0.34
CA CYS A 204 5.71 -4.42 0.81
C CYS A 204 4.23 -4.11 1.01
N SER A 205 3.50 -3.80 -0.07
CA SER A 205 2.08 -3.46 -0.02
C SER A 205 1.21 -4.63 0.43
N VAL A 206 1.50 -5.84 -0.08
CA VAL A 206 0.82 -7.07 0.29
C VAL A 206 1.09 -7.42 1.75
N ASN A 207 2.35 -7.37 2.18
CA ASN A 207 2.74 -7.72 3.54
C ASN A 207 2.21 -6.73 4.58
N ALA A 208 2.22 -5.43 4.27
CA ALA A 208 1.58 -4.43 5.12
C ALA A 208 0.08 -4.72 5.28
N ALA A 209 -0.63 -4.97 4.17
CA ALA A 209 -2.06 -5.28 4.19
C ALA A 209 -2.38 -6.58 4.96
N LEU A 210 -1.52 -7.60 4.84
CA LEU A 210 -1.73 -8.91 5.43
C LEU A 210 -1.37 -8.95 6.91
N HIS A 211 -0.25 -8.34 7.33
CA HIS A 211 0.30 -8.51 8.67
C HIS A 211 0.20 -7.25 9.54
N VAL A 212 0.42 -6.07 8.97
CA VAL A 212 0.45 -4.80 9.73
C VAL A 212 -0.96 -4.31 10.03
N PHE A 213 -1.90 -4.42 9.08
CA PHE A 213 -3.28 -3.98 9.28
C PHE A 213 -4.22 -5.05 9.86
N ALA A 214 -3.79 -6.31 9.95
CA ALA A 214 -4.60 -7.41 10.50
C ALA A 214 -5.19 -7.15 11.89
N PRO A 215 -4.46 -6.54 12.84
CA PRO A 215 -5.03 -6.31 14.17
C PRO A 215 -6.31 -5.46 14.17
N GLY A 216 -6.49 -4.61 13.15
CA GLY A 216 -7.68 -3.79 12.96
C GLY A 216 -8.97 -4.57 12.67
N GLU A 217 -8.90 -5.87 12.37
CA GLU A 217 -10.11 -6.68 12.16
C GLU A 217 -11.05 -6.61 13.36
N ARG A 218 -10.49 -6.48 14.57
CA ARG A 218 -11.24 -6.29 15.80
C ARG A 218 -11.82 -4.87 15.88
N GLY A 219 -13.03 -4.72 15.38
CA GLY A 219 -13.83 -3.49 15.48
C GLY A 219 -13.72 -2.55 14.28
N LEU A 220 -12.74 -2.76 13.39
CA LEU A 220 -12.55 -1.95 12.17
C LEU A 220 -12.44 -2.85 10.92
N GLY A 221 -13.02 -4.05 10.96
CA GLY A 221 -12.93 -5.05 9.87
C GLY A 221 -13.30 -4.50 8.49
N GLY A 222 -14.30 -3.63 8.39
CA GLY A 222 -14.65 -3.00 7.10
C GLY A 222 -13.54 -2.11 6.52
N SER A 223 -12.73 -1.45 7.35
CA SER A 223 -11.58 -0.66 6.92
C SER A 223 -10.40 -1.55 6.51
N VAL A 224 -10.13 -2.58 7.31
CA VAL A 224 -9.10 -3.59 6.99
C VAL A 224 -9.42 -4.29 5.67
N PHE A 225 -10.67 -4.71 5.47
CA PHE A 225 -11.14 -5.28 4.21
C PHE A 225 -10.89 -4.36 3.02
N ARG A 226 -11.32 -3.08 3.08
CA ARG A 226 -11.11 -2.14 1.97
C ARG A 226 -9.64 -2.01 1.61
N LEU A 227 -8.79 -1.90 2.62
CA LEU A 227 -7.35 -1.79 2.46
C LEU A 227 -6.75 -3.03 1.80
N ARG A 228 -7.08 -4.21 2.33
CA ARG A 228 -6.62 -5.50 1.80
C ARG A 228 -7.09 -5.73 0.37
N PHE A 229 -8.36 -5.46 0.10
CA PHE A 229 -8.95 -5.62 -1.23
C PHE A 229 -8.25 -4.72 -2.25
N VAL A 230 -7.98 -3.47 -1.89
CA VAL A 230 -7.22 -2.53 -2.72
C VAL A 230 -5.79 -3.02 -2.95
N ALA A 231 -5.08 -3.42 -1.90
CA ALA A 231 -3.71 -3.90 -2.00
C ALA A 231 -3.61 -5.15 -2.89
N ALA A 232 -4.51 -6.11 -2.69
CA ALA A 232 -4.57 -7.34 -3.48
C ALA A 232 -4.83 -7.06 -4.97
N THR A 233 -5.85 -6.26 -5.29
CA THR A 233 -6.21 -5.96 -6.69
C THR A 233 -5.10 -5.20 -7.42
N HIS A 234 -4.46 -4.23 -6.77
CA HIS A 234 -3.35 -3.49 -7.36
C HIS A 234 -2.07 -4.32 -7.48
N ALA A 235 -1.76 -5.16 -6.48
CA ALA A 235 -0.62 -6.09 -6.56
C ALA A 235 -0.81 -7.12 -7.69
N LEU A 236 -2.00 -7.72 -7.83
CA LEU A 236 -2.32 -8.62 -8.95
C LEU A 236 -2.11 -7.93 -10.30
N SER A 237 -2.58 -6.69 -10.44
CA SER A 237 -2.37 -5.92 -11.67
C SER A 237 -0.90 -5.64 -11.94
N ALA A 238 -0.16 -5.19 -10.92
CA ALA A 238 1.26 -4.87 -11.04
C ALA A 238 2.10 -6.10 -11.42
N VAL A 239 1.88 -7.24 -10.75
CA VAL A 239 2.57 -8.50 -11.06
C VAL A 239 2.24 -8.95 -12.48
N ARG A 240 0.96 -8.94 -12.89
CA ARG A 240 0.56 -9.30 -14.25
C ARG A 240 1.24 -8.42 -15.31
N GLN A 241 1.29 -7.11 -15.07
CA GLN A 241 1.93 -6.16 -15.99
C GLN A 241 3.45 -6.36 -16.06
N LEU A 242 4.13 -6.59 -14.93
CA LEU A 242 5.56 -6.90 -14.90
C LEU A 242 5.88 -8.18 -15.66
N LEU A 243 5.17 -9.27 -15.37
CA LEU A 243 5.37 -10.56 -16.03
C LEU A 243 5.10 -10.48 -17.53
N GLY A 244 4.06 -9.75 -17.94
CA GLY A 244 3.76 -9.53 -19.36
C GLY A 244 4.81 -8.67 -20.08
N ARG A 245 5.36 -7.65 -19.40
CA ARG A 245 6.34 -6.72 -19.98
C ARG A 245 7.74 -7.33 -20.12
N PHE A 246 8.10 -8.22 -19.19
CA PHE A 246 9.40 -8.89 -19.13
C PHE A 246 9.20 -10.42 -19.22
N PRO A 247 8.95 -10.97 -20.44
CA PRO A 247 8.63 -12.38 -20.62
C PRO A 247 9.86 -13.31 -20.57
N ASN A 248 11.04 -12.80 -20.87
CA ASN A 248 12.27 -13.58 -20.93
C ASN A 248 12.89 -13.66 -19.53
N SER A 249 12.50 -14.70 -18.81
CA SER A 249 12.91 -15.01 -17.45
C SER A 249 13.82 -16.24 -17.46
N ASP A 250 14.97 -16.15 -16.78
CA ASP A 250 15.89 -17.29 -16.59
C ASP A 250 15.49 -18.18 -15.40
N ALA A 251 14.37 -17.91 -14.72
CA ALA A 251 13.88 -18.70 -13.57
C ALA A 251 12.40 -19.12 -13.71
N PRO A 252 12.09 -20.08 -14.61
CA PRO A 252 10.71 -20.49 -14.92
C PRO A 252 9.89 -20.92 -13.68
N GLY A 253 10.54 -21.54 -12.68
CA GLY A 253 9.87 -22.04 -11.48
C GLY A 253 9.34 -20.95 -10.54
N LEU A 254 10.06 -19.85 -10.38
CA LEU A 254 9.61 -18.72 -9.54
C LEU A 254 8.46 -17.96 -10.21
N ARG A 255 8.54 -17.83 -11.53
CA ARG A 255 7.47 -17.24 -12.33
C ARG A 255 6.19 -18.09 -12.31
N ALA A 256 6.31 -19.41 -12.37
CA ALA A 256 5.16 -20.32 -12.35
C ALA A 256 4.29 -20.16 -11.09
N GLY A 257 4.91 -19.90 -9.93
CA GLY A 257 4.18 -19.62 -8.69
C GLY A 257 3.32 -18.36 -8.78
N LEU A 258 3.90 -17.24 -9.22
CA LEU A 258 3.17 -15.99 -9.44
C LEU A 258 2.08 -16.15 -10.51
N GLU A 259 2.36 -16.83 -11.62
CA GLU A 259 1.37 -17.12 -12.66
C GLU A 259 0.22 -17.99 -12.14
N ALA A 260 0.50 -18.98 -11.27
CA ALA A 260 -0.54 -19.77 -10.62
C ALA A 260 -1.45 -18.92 -9.74
N VAL A 261 -0.89 -17.97 -8.98
CA VAL A 261 -1.69 -17.01 -8.20
C VAL A 261 -2.55 -16.14 -9.11
N LEU A 262 -1.98 -15.57 -10.19
CA LEU A 262 -2.71 -14.74 -11.15
C LEU A 262 -3.86 -15.49 -11.85
N ASN A 263 -3.72 -16.80 -12.04
CA ASN A 263 -4.68 -17.67 -12.71
C ASN A 263 -5.68 -18.35 -11.74
N SER A 264 -5.53 -18.17 -10.42
CA SER A 264 -6.46 -18.70 -9.42
C SER A 264 -7.87 -18.13 -9.57
N SER A 265 -8.89 -18.91 -9.21
CA SER A 265 -10.29 -18.49 -9.20
C SER A 265 -10.52 -17.20 -8.40
N GLU A 266 -9.83 -17.09 -7.26
CA GLU A 266 -9.92 -15.96 -6.35
C GLU A 266 -9.32 -14.71 -6.98
N ALA A 267 -8.15 -14.81 -7.62
CA ALA A 267 -7.56 -13.67 -8.33
C ALA A 267 -8.45 -13.20 -9.49
N GLN A 268 -9.07 -14.14 -10.23
CA GLN A 268 -10.01 -13.81 -11.30
C GLN A 268 -11.29 -13.14 -10.77
N LEU A 269 -11.81 -13.63 -9.64
CA LEU A 269 -12.91 -12.98 -8.93
C LEU A 269 -12.54 -11.54 -8.57
N LEU A 270 -11.44 -11.31 -7.85
CA LEU A 270 -11.05 -9.96 -7.43
C LEU A 270 -10.85 -9.02 -8.64
N ALA A 271 -10.26 -9.52 -9.73
CA ALA A 271 -10.06 -8.76 -10.97
C ALA A 271 -11.39 -8.33 -11.63
N SER A 272 -12.45 -9.14 -11.51
CA SER A 272 -13.80 -8.83 -12.02
C SER A 272 -14.50 -7.71 -11.22
N LEU A 273 -14.12 -7.52 -9.95
CA LEU A 273 -14.79 -6.64 -9.00
C LEU A 273 -14.30 -5.18 -9.07
N ARG A 274 -14.18 -4.65 -10.30
CA ARG A 274 -13.68 -3.28 -10.56
C ARG A 274 -14.51 -2.20 -9.85
N GLN A 275 -15.82 -2.36 -9.78
CA GLN A 275 -16.70 -1.39 -9.12
C GLN A 275 -16.40 -1.31 -7.62
N LEU A 276 -16.32 -2.47 -6.96
CA LEU A 276 -15.93 -2.58 -5.56
C LEU A 276 -14.55 -1.95 -5.31
N ARG A 277 -13.54 -2.25 -6.15
CA ARG A 277 -12.21 -1.62 -6.05
C ARG A 277 -12.29 -0.11 -6.04
N ASN A 278 -13.03 0.45 -7.00
CA ASN A 278 -13.19 1.89 -7.11
C ASN A 278 -13.94 2.48 -5.89
N ARG A 279 -14.82 1.73 -5.21
CA ARG A 279 -15.51 2.22 -3.99
C ARG A 279 -14.69 1.99 -2.71
N SER A 280 -13.84 0.97 -2.69
CA SER A 280 -12.87 0.77 -1.62
C SER A 280 -11.76 1.84 -1.66
N MET A 281 -11.43 2.34 -2.86
CA MET A 281 -10.49 3.45 -3.05
C MET A 281 -11.08 4.83 -2.76
N HIS A 282 -12.27 5.13 -3.30
CA HIS A 282 -12.83 6.49 -3.29
C HIS A 282 -13.99 6.63 -2.30
N TYR A 283 -13.95 7.62 -1.40
CA TYR A 283 -15.00 7.82 -0.38
C TYR A 283 -16.35 8.32 -0.91
N GLY A 284 -16.43 8.71 -2.18
CA GLY A 284 -17.69 9.15 -2.79
C GLY A 284 -18.65 7.98 -3.03
N ILE A 285 -19.77 7.93 -2.29
CA ILE A 285 -20.88 7.02 -2.61
C ILE A 285 -21.77 7.68 -3.67
N PRO A 286 -21.91 7.08 -4.87
CA PRO A 286 -22.77 7.64 -5.91
C PRO A 286 -24.25 7.39 -5.57
N PRO A 287 -25.20 8.27 -5.97
CA PRO A 287 -26.61 8.14 -5.61
C PRO A 287 -27.27 6.82 -6.05
N LYS A 288 -26.75 6.23 -7.12
CA LYS A 288 -27.21 4.96 -7.69
C LYS A 288 -26.77 3.72 -6.90
N LEU A 289 -25.83 3.85 -5.96
CA LEU A 289 -25.43 2.75 -5.10
C LEU A 289 -26.45 2.64 -3.95
N SER A 290 -27.28 1.60 -3.99
CA SER A 290 -28.32 1.33 -2.99
C SER A 290 -27.93 0.14 -2.10
N GLY A 291 -28.66 -0.12 -1.02
CA GLY A 291 -28.41 -1.29 -0.16
C GLY A 291 -27.29 -1.15 0.89
N MET A 292 -26.61 0.00 0.94
CA MET A 292 -25.62 0.33 1.97
C MET A 292 -26.28 0.45 3.36
N ARG A 293 -25.72 -0.18 4.39
CA ARG A 293 -26.28 -0.17 5.75
C ARG A 293 -25.20 -0.16 6.83
N LEU A 294 -25.42 0.59 7.91
CA LEU A 294 -24.46 0.70 9.03
C LEU A 294 -24.30 -0.59 9.85
N ASP A 295 -25.30 -1.47 9.83
CA ASP A 295 -25.33 -2.72 10.58
C ASP A 295 -24.70 -3.90 9.80
N ARG A 296 -24.31 -3.69 8.54
CA ARG A 296 -23.65 -4.71 7.71
C ARG A 296 -22.12 -4.58 7.75
N PRO A 297 -21.37 -5.70 7.68
CA PRO A 297 -19.93 -5.68 7.49
C PRO A 297 -19.54 -4.81 6.29
N GLY A 298 -18.51 -3.96 6.46
CA GLY A 298 -18.06 -3.05 5.41
C GLY A 298 -19.15 -2.12 4.87
N TYR A 299 -20.21 -1.86 5.63
CA TYR A 299 -21.40 -1.10 5.24
C TYR A 299 -22.28 -1.75 4.16
N GLY A 300 -22.13 -3.05 3.92
CA GLY A 300 -22.79 -3.75 2.80
C GLY A 300 -22.21 -3.37 1.43
N LEU A 301 -20.97 -2.87 1.39
CA LEU A 301 -20.36 -2.35 0.17
C LEU A 301 -20.15 -3.42 -0.90
N VAL A 302 -19.84 -4.65 -0.49
CA VAL A 302 -19.62 -5.77 -1.41
C VAL A 302 -20.92 -6.11 -2.13
N GLU A 303 -21.97 -6.35 -1.36
CA GLU A 303 -23.30 -6.69 -1.87
C GLU A 303 -23.84 -5.56 -2.76
N ALA A 304 -23.72 -4.31 -2.31
CA ALA A 304 -24.18 -3.14 -3.06
C ALA A 304 -23.46 -2.92 -4.40
N THR A 305 -22.21 -3.36 -4.54
CA THR A 305 -21.42 -3.18 -5.77
C THR A 305 -21.41 -4.40 -6.69
N THR A 306 -21.99 -5.51 -6.23
CA THR A 306 -22.07 -6.77 -6.95
C THR A 306 -23.51 -7.20 -7.23
N ASP A 307 -24.49 -6.35 -6.89
CA ASP A 307 -25.92 -6.65 -6.98
C ASP A 307 -26.26 -7.98 -6.28
N ASP A 308 -25.75 -8.14 -5.04
CA ASP A 308 -25.87 -9.34 -4.19
C ASP A 308 -25.29 -10.64 -4.82
N ALA A 309 -24.53 -10.56 -5.92
CA ALA A 309 -23.89 -11.74 -6.52
C ALA A 309 -22.82 -12.37 -5.63
N TYR A 310 -22.19 -11.57 -4.75
CA TYR A 310 -21.20 -12.03 -3.78
C TYR A 310 -21.46 -11.40 -2.41
N SER A 311 -21.19 -12.17 -1.35
CA SER A 311 -21.22 -11.69 0.02
C SER A 311 -19.87 -11.09 0.45
N TYR A 312 -19.90 -10.21 1.45
CA TYR A 312 -18.71 -9.69 2.10
C TYR A 312 -17.74 -10.81 2.51
N ARG A 313 -18.25 -11.89 3.11
CA ARG A 313 -17.44 -13.00 3.62
C ARG A 313 -16.69 -13.73 2.51
N GLU A 314 -17.34 -13.97 1.38
CA GLU A 314 -16.73 -14.64 0.23
C GLU A 314 -15.60 -13.80 -0.36
N VAL A 315 -15.84 -12.50 -0.55
CA VAL A 315 -14.83 -11.60 -1.13
C VAL A 315 -13.68 -11.36 -0.15
N ASP A 316 -13.94 -11.24 1.14
CA ASP A 316 -12.90 -11.09 2.17
C ASP A 316 -12.02 -12.34 2.29
N ALA A 317 -12.63 -13.54 2.23
CA ALA A 317 -11.89 -14.80 2.20
C ALA A 317 -11.01 -14.92 0.96
N ALA A 318 -11.54 -14.63 -0.23
CA ALA A 318 -10.78 -14.62 -1.48
C ALA A 318 -9.64 -13.59 -1.44
N THR A 319 -9.90 -12.40 -0.90
CA THR A 319 -8.90 -11.34 -0.72
C THR A 319 -7.75 -11.80 0.18
N THR A 320 -8.08 -12.41 1.33
CA THR A 320 -7.09 -12.88 2.30
C THR A 320 -6.25 -14.02 1.73
N LEU A 321 -6.87 -14.96 1.01
CA LEU A 321 -6.16 -16.04 0.33
C LEU A 321 -5.21 -15.52 -0.76
N VAL A 322 -5.67 -14.58 -1.59
CA VAL A 322 -4.82 -13.95 -2.61
C VAL A 322 -3.65 -13.20 -1.99
N LEU A 323 -3.87 -12.45 -0.90
CA LEU A 323 -2.77 -11.75 -0.22
C LEU A 323 -1.75 -12.73 0.36
N ALA A 324 -2.20 -13.82 0.99
CA ALA A 324 -1.31 -14.84 1.54
C ALA A 324 -0.47 -15.50 0.43
N ASN A 325 -1.09 -15.85 -0.69
CA ASN A 325 -0.39 -16.46 -1.82
C ASN A 325 0.59 -15.46 -2.48
N LEU A 326 0.17 -14.20 -2.70
CA LEU A 326 1.06 -13.16 -3.21
C LEU A 326 2.24 -12.89 -2.26
N SER A 327 2.01 -12.86 -0.95
CA SER A 327 3.06 -12.67 0.06
C SER A 327 4.13 -13.75 -0.06
N ASN A 328 3.71 -15.02 -0.15
CA ASN A 328 4.61 -16.16 -0.27
C ASN A 328 5.39 -16.14 -1.59
N GLU A 329 4.69 -15.96 -2.72
CA GLU A 329 5.31 -16.04 -4.04
C GLU A 329 6.20 -14.83 -4.33
N LEU A 330 5.83 -13.62 -3.89
CA LEU A 330 6.69 -12.44 -4.04
C LEU A 330 7.96 -12.54 -3.19
N ALA A 331 7.84 -13.00 -1.93
CA ALA A 331 9.00 -13.24 -1.09
C ALA A 331 9.92 -14.32 -1.70
N SER A 332 9.34 -15.42 -2.19
CA SER A 332 10.11 -16.46 -2.88
C SER A 332 10.76 -15.98 -4.17
N TRP A 333 10.10 -15.08 -4.92
CA TRP A 333 10.64 -14.50 -6.15
C TRP A 333 11.80 -13.55 -5.86
N ARG A 334 11.70 -12.77 -4.77
CA ARG A 334 12.79 -11.93 -4.28
C ARG A 334 13.98 -12.79 -3.88
N THR A 335 13.83 -13.79 -3.02
CA THR A 335 14.97 -14.56 -2.52
C THR A 335 15.43 -15.61 -3.53
N ARG A 336 16.63 -15.47 -4.11
CA ARG A 336 17.24 -16.62 -4.82
C ARG A 336 17.56 -17.72 -3.81
N ARG A 337 16.92 -18.89 -3.96
CA ARG A 337 17.43 -20.12 -3.34
C ARG A 337 18.78 -20.41 -3.98
N ARG A 338 19.85 -20.27 -3.19
CA ARG A 338 21.19 -20.78 -3.54
C ARG A 338 21.16 -22.29 -3.65
#